data_AF-A0A109VUZ9-F1
#
_entry.id   AF-A0A109VUZ9-F1
#
_cell.length_a   1.000
_cell.length_b   1.000
_cell.length_c   1.000
_cell.angle_alpha   90.00
_cell.angle_beta   90.00
_cell.angle_gamma   90.00
#
_symmetry.space_group_name_H-M   'P 1'
#
loop_
_entity.id
_entity.type
_entity.pdbx_description
1 polymer ?
#
loop_
_entity_poly.entity_id
_entity_poly.type
_entity_poly.pdbx_seq_one_letter_code
_entity_poly.pdbx_strand_id
1 'polypeptide(L)'
;LLAVVLLAAHWSSSLQQAAARVINDDCPNLIGNRDLYKKVEWICDDCANIYRITGMASLCRKDCFFNEDFLWCVSAIERSEEM
;
A
#
# COMPACT_ATOMS: atom_id res chain seq x y z
N LEU A 1 19.25 43.05 -8.11
CA LEU A 1 18.64 42.52 -6.86
C LEU A 1 17.30 41.85 -7.13
N LEU A 2 16.29 42.55 -7.67
CA LEU A 2 14.98 41.98 -8.00
C LEU A 2 15.03 40.75 -8.93
N ALA A 3 15.86 40.79 -9.99
CA ALA A 3 16.02 39.66 -10.91
C ALA A 3 16.58 38.38 -10.25
N VAL A 4 17.44 38.53 -9.23
CA VAL A 4 18.02 37.40 -8.49
C VAL A 4 16.95 36.75 -7.60
N VAL A 5 16.06 37.55 -7.01
CA VAL A 5 14.92 37.08 -6.20
C VAL A 5 13.91 36.33 -7.08
N LEU A 6 13.63 36.83 -8.29
CA LEU A 6 12.70 36.18 -9.22
C LEU A 6 13.24 34.84 -9.77
N LEU A 7 14.54 34.77 -10.03
CA LEU A 7 15.20 33.53 -10.45
C LEU A 7 15.25 32.51 -9.30
N ALA A 8 15.55 32.94 -8.08
CA ALA A 8 15.50 32.06 -6.91
C ALA A 8 14.08 31.51 -6.65
N ALA A 9 13.04 32.33 -6.82
CA ALA A 9 11.65 31.92 -6.68
C ALA A 9 11.19 30.94 -7.77
N HIS A 10 11.79 30.99 -8.97
CA HIS A 10 11.50 30.04 -10.06
C HIS A 10 12.14 28.67 -9.87
N TRP A 11 13.18 28.55 -9.05
CA TRP A 11 13.89 27.27 -8.82
C TRP A 11 13.36 26.54 -7.60
N SER A 12 12.59 27.22 -6.75
CA SER A 12 11.96 26.64 -5.55
C SER A 12 10.68 25.84 -5.83
N SER A 13 10.15 25.84 -7.06
CA SER A 13 8.92 25.12 -7.40
C SER A 13 9.11 23.61 -7.63
N SER A 14 10.34 23.10 -7.59
CA SER A 14 10.63 21.68 -7.89
C SER A 14 10.83 20.77 -6.67
N LEU A 15 10.52 21.19 -5.44
CA LEU A 15 10.81 20.37 -4.27
C LEU A 15 9.64 20.25 -3.29
N GLN A 16 8.49 19.77 -3.76
CA GLN A 16 7.44 19.30 -2.85
C GLN A 16 6.49 18.28 -3.50
N GLN A 17 7.05 17.23 -4.09
CA GLN A 17 6.37 15.94 -4.09
C GLN A 17 7.01 15.08 -2.99
N ALA A 18 6.77 15.48 -1.74
CA ALA A 18 6.82 14.51 -0.67
C ALA A 18 5.76 13.47 -1.02
N ALA A 19 6.18 12.23 -1.30
CA ALA A 19 5.29 11.12 -1.55
C ALA A 19 4.28 11.05 -0.39
N ALA A 20 3.09 11.61 -0.61
CA ALA A 20 1.94 11.34 0.22
C ALA A 20 1.67 9.85 0.01
N ARG A 21 2.21 9.04 0.91
CA ARG A 21 1.86 7.63 1.05
C ARG A 21 0.35 7.65 1.21
N VAL A 22 -0.37 7.23 0.16
CA VAL A 22 -1.82 7.13 0.14
C VAL A 22 -2.19 6.36 1.40
N ILE A 23 -2.80 7.05 2.36
CA ILE A 23 -3.45 6.39 3.47
C ILE A 23 -4.69 5.82 2.81
N ASN A 24 -4.72 4.51 2.59
CA ASN A 24 -5.93 3.84 2.12
C ASN A 24 -6.99 4.01 3.22
N ASP A 25 -7.91 4.94 3.00
CA ASP A 25 -9.05 5.23 3.88
C ASP A 25 -10.08 4.08 3.88
N ASP A 26 -9.84 3.02 3.11
CA ASP A 26 -10.69 1.82 3.06
C ASP A 26 -10.87 1.20 4.45
N CYS A 27 -9.89 1.37 5.35
CA CYS A 27 -9.88 0.74 6.67
C CYS A 27 -9.62 1.71 7.83
N PRO A 28 -10.64 2.48 8.24
CA PRO A 28 -10.49 3.56 9.21
C PRO A 28 -9.94 3.11 10.57
N ASN A 29 -10.29 1.89 11.01
CA ASN A 29 -9.82 1.34 12.28
C ASN A 29 -8.35 0.86 12.24
N LEU A 30 -7.80 0.57 11.04
CA LEU A 30 -6.40 0.18 10.86
C LEU A 30 -5.47 1.39 10.70
N ILE A 31 -6.00 2.60 10.52
CA ILE A 31 -5.21 3.85 10.38
C ILE A 31 -4.33 4.09 11.61
N GLY A 32 -4.77 3.67 12.81
CA GLY A 32 -4.00 3.76 14.05
C GLY A 32 -2.80 2.83 14.12
N ASN A 33 -2.72 1.81 13.25
CA ASN A 33 -1.63 0.85 13.19
C ASN A 33 -1.17 0.65 11.74
N ARG A 34 -0.48 1.65 11.20
CA ARG A 34 0.03 1.66 9.83
C ARG A 34 0.97 0.49 9.52
N ASP A 35 1.68 -0.01 10.53
CA ASP A 35 2.59 -1.14 10.35
C ASP A 35 1.81 -2.46 10.20
N LEU A 36 0.69 -2.61 10.92
CA LEU A 36 -0.20 -3.75 10.73
C LEU A 36 -0.82 -3.74 9.34
N TYR A 37 -1.33 -2.58 8.89
CA TYR A 37 -1.93 -2.45 7.55
C TYR A 37 -0.97 -2.88 6.45
N LYS A 38 0.30 -2.43 6.50
CA LYS A 38 1.31 -2.83 5.52
C LYS A 38 1.59 -4.33 5.50
N LYS A 39 1.59 -4.98 6.67
CA LYS A 39 1.82 -6.43 6.74
C LYS A 39 0.71 -7.20 6.03
N VAL A 40 -0.55 -6.83 6.28
CA VAL A 40 -1.70 -7.49 5.65
C VAL A 40 -1.83 -7.13 4.16
N GLU A 41 -1.40 -5.94 3.77
CA GLU A 41 -1.29 -5.54 2.36
C GLU A 41 -0.25 -6.39 1.61
N TRP A 42 0.95 -6.60 2.19
CA TRP A 42 1.97 -7.47 1.59
C TRP A 42 1.51 -8.92 1.42
N ILE A 43 0.75 -9.46 2.39
CA ILE A 43 0.12 -10.78 2.26
C ILE A 43 -0.75 -10.85 1.00
N CYS A 44 -1.54 -9.81 0.72
CA CYS A 44 -2.41 -9.79 -0.46
C CYS A 44 -1.63 -9.72 -1.77
N ASP A 45 -0.52 -8.97 -1.80
CA ASP A 45 0.30 -8.81 -3.00
C ASP A 45 1.09 -10.10 -3.32
N ASP A 46 1.66 -10.77 -2.31
CA ASP A 46 2.36 -12.06 -2.48
C ASP A 46 1.38 -13.16 -2.90
N CYS A 47 0.22 -13.22 -2.26
CA CYS A 47 -0.85 -14.14 -2.61
C CYS A 47 -1.31 -14.00 -4.08
N ALA A 48 -1.40 -12.77 -4.59
CA ALA A 48 -1.74 -12.55 -6.00
C ALA A 48 -0.71 -13.16 -6.96
N ASN A 49 0.56 -13.19 -6.57
CA ASN A 49 1.62 -13.85 -7.32
C ASN A 49 1.55 -15.39 -7.22
N ILE A 50 1.18 -15.93 -6.05
CA ILE A 50 1.03 -17.39 -5.83
C ILE A 50 -0.11 -17.94 -6.70
N TYR A 51 -1.31 -17.35 -6.58
CA TYR A 51 -2.48 -17.84 -7.32
C TYR A 51 -2.50 -17.41 -8.79
N ARG A 52 -1.76 -16.35 -9.15
CA ARG A 52 -1.74 -15.75 -10.50
C ARG A 52 -3.13 -15.31 -10.99
N ILE A 53 -4.00 -14.90 -10.08
CA ILE A 53 -5.35 -14.43 -10.38
C ILE A 53 -5.36 -12.90 -10.44
N THR A 54 -5.80 -12.35 -11.57
CA THR A 54 -5.98 -10.91 -11.74
C THR A 54 -7.02 -10.38 -10.75
N GLY A 55 -6.67 -9.33 -9.99
CA GLY A 55 -7.57 -8.73 -9.00
C GLY A 55 -7.56 -9.41 -7.63
N MET A 56 -6.78 -10.49 -7.43
CA MET A 56 -6.72 -11.20 -6.15
C MET A 56 -6.33 -10.28 -4.98
N ALA A 57 -5.34 -9.41 -5.18
CA ALA A 57 -4.93 -8.45 -4.16
C ALA A 57 -6.07 -7.49 -3.76
N SER A 58 -6.96 -7.15 -4.70
CA SER A 58 -8.13 -6.32 -4.42
C SER A 58 -9.21 -7.07 -3.65
N LEU A 59 -9.45 -8.34 -3.99
CA LEU A 59 -10.39 -9.21 -3.26
C LEU A 59 -9.90 -9.44 -1.83
N CYS A 60 -8.61 -9.75 -1.67
CA CYS A 60 -7.96 -9.95 -0.38
C CYS A 60 -8.09 -8.72 0.54
N ARG A 61 -7.93 -7.50 0.02
CA ARG A 61 -8.08 -6.25 0.79
C ARG A 61 -9.54 -5.85 1.10
N LYS A 62 -10.52 -6.51 0.50
CA LYS A 62 -11.94 -6.16 0.63
C LYS A 62 -12.41 -6.23 2.09
N ASP A 63 -13.40 -5.40 2.46
CA ASP A 63 -14.02 -5.43 3.78
C ASP A 63 -12.99 -5.38 4.92
N CYS A 64 -11.87 -4.67 4.70
CA CYS A 64 -10.75 -4.57 5.62
C CYS A 64 -10.15 -5.89 6.07
N PHE A 65 -9.85 -6.73 5.08
CA PHE A 65 -9.26 -8.07 5.30
C PHE A 65 -10.20 -9.00 6.09
N PHE A 66 -11.46 -8.59 6.32
CA PHE A 66 -12.48 -9.38 7.00
C PHE A 66 -13.30 -10.17 5.97
N ASN A 67 -12.61 -11.03 5.23
CA ASN A 67 -13.19 -11.85 4.16
C ASN A 67 -12.44 -13.19 4.08
N GLU A 68 -13.02 -14.15 3.36
CA GLU A 68 -12.39 -15.46 3.18
C GLU A 68 -11.14 -15.39 2.29
N ASP A 69 -11.12 -14.53 1.26
CA ASP A 69 -9.97 -14.40 0.35
C ASP A 69 -8.67 -14.07 1.11
N PHE A 70 -8.74 -13.24 2.15
CA PHE A 70 -7.61 -12.95 3.03
C PHE A 70 -7.11 -14.19 3.78
N LEU A 71 -8.02 -15.02 4.32
CA LEU A 71 -7.65 -16.27 5.01
C LEU A 71 -6.98 -17.27 4.06
N TRP A 72 -7.47 -17.35 2.82
CA TRP A 72 -6.86 -18.20 1.79
C TRP A 72 -5.47 -17.71 1.43
N CYS A 73 -5.27 -16.39 1.34
CA CYS A 73 -3.96 -15.78 1.11
C CYS A 73 -2.96 -16.06 2.23
N VAL A 74 -3.37 -15.95 3.51
CA VAL A 74 -2.50 -16.33 4.64
C VAL A 74 -2.07 -17.79 4.52
N SER A 75 -3.02 -18.70 4.27
CA SER A 75 -2.71 -20.13 4.14
C SER A 75 -1.81 -20.45 2.94
N ALA A 76 -1.94 -19.71 1.84
CA ALA A 76 -1.11 -19.89 0.66
C ALA A 76 0.36 -19.50 0.91
N ILE A 77 0.58 -18.40 1.65
CA ILE A 77 1.92 -17.92 2.01
C ILE A 77 2.59 -18.86 3.01
N GLU A 78 1.86 -19.29 4.06
CA GLU A 78 2.43 -20.23 5.04
C GLU A 78 2.95 -21.50 4.37
N ARG A 79 2.22 -22.03 3.38
CA ARG A 79 2.63 -23.20 2.61
C ARG A 79 3.77 -22.94 1.64
N SER A 80 3.93 -21.71 1.14
CA SER A 80 5.05 -21.38 0.25
C SER A 80 6.38 -21.26 1.00
N GLU A 81 6.34 -20.82 2.26
CA GLU A 81 7.54 -20.69 3.11
C GLU A 81 8.05 -22.06 3.61
N GLU A 82 7.20 -23.09 3.62
CA GLU A 82 7.56 -24.47 4.00
C GLU A 82 8.33 -25.25 2.91
N MET A 83 8.46 -24.68 1.71
CA MET A 83 8.90 -25.37 0.50
C MET A 83 10.34 -25.06 0.07
#